data_AF-A0A329LF05-F1
#
_entry.id   AF-A0A329LF05-F1
#
_cell.length_a   1.000
_cell.length_b   1.000
_cell.length_c   1.000
_cell.angle_alpha   90.00
_cell.angle_beta   90.00
_cell.angle_gamma   90.00
#
_symmetry.space_group_name_H-M   'P 1'
#
loop_
_entity.id
_entity.type
_entity.pdbx_description
1 polymer ?
#
loop_
_entity_poly.entity_id
_entity_poly.type
_entity_poly.pdbx_seq_one_letter_code
_entity_poly.pdbx_strand_id
1 'polypeptide(L)'
;MDRVNVLIDMMGDVDLGGAVELDYSEASLSAVEAAARDRLGDPAEALDGEHQSFTAGVVAYVGEALMRVGGGRWDWVAEAPAGVAVADAVLAQRLAEHRWRIDSAGEPDAAGFPIVRPDAGSGLEALSPTHLLLQALASDESAVLSVVHQRWERAVKSHAATNPDWSPVKERTLADGLFNAPPPSTVLDEWLARREQSFPDWAAENGGDWDYSPDSINRLTELVSRRTPTVAAIRDPRNAEFVDGASYYLGEILRRGCPSRWVYREFRDEGDPITANFQLQLNDDAGFTGPFHLLSFMLERGDVGRPRAYYDEWVG
;
A
#
# COMPACT_ATOMS: atom_id res chain seq x y z
N MET A 1 -2.03 -0.46 6.57
CA MET A 1 -2.59 -1.23 5.42
C MET A 1 -1.82 -1.06 4.10
N ASP A 2 -0.71 -0.31 4.04
CA ASP A 2 -0.01 0.06 2.80
C ASP A 2 0.89 -1.04 2.19
N ARG A 3 0.78 -2.31 2.63
CA ARG A 3 1.63 -3.42 2.14
C ARG A 3 0.88 -4.64 1.60
N VAL A 4 -0.46 -4.66 1.62
CA VAL A 4 -1.26 -5.80 1.11
C VAL A 4 -0.85 -6.15 -0.34
N ASN A 5 -0.79 -5.15 -1.23
CA ASN A 5 -0.35 -5.38 -2.62
C ASN A 5 1.11 -5.83 -2.70
N VAL A 6 2.01 -5.21 -1.93
CA VAL A 6 3.44 -5.58 -1.91
C VAL A 6 3.63 -7.05 -1.50
N LEU A 7 2.86 -7.53 -0.53
CA LEU A 7 2.91 -8.91 -0.09
C LEU A 7 2.36 -9.88 -1.15
N ILE A 8 1.26 -9.49 -1.82
CA ILE A 8 0.67 -10.27 -2.91
C ILE A 8 1.62 -10.34 -4.12
N ASP A 9 2.18 -9.20 -4.54
CA ASP A 9 3.14 -9.09 -5.64
C ASP A 9 4.40 -9.91 -5.34
N MET A 10 4.98 -9.74 -4.14
CA MET A 10 6.16 -10.50 -3.72
C MET A 10 5.89 -12.01 -3.73
N MET A 11 4.75 -12.46 -3.22
CA MET A 11 4.37 -13.87 -3.28
C MET A 11 4.21 -14.34 -4.75
N GLY A 12 3.53 -13.55 -5.59
CA GLY A 12 3.32 -13.87 -7.00
C GLY A 12 4.62 -14.00 -7.80
N ASP A 13 5.53 -13.04 -7.64
CA ASP A 13 6.76 -12.96 -8.42
C ASP A 13 7.87 -13.86 -7.86
N VAL A 14 8.05 -13.88 -6.54
CA VAL A 14 9.19 -14.55 -5.89
C VAL A 14 8.88 -16.00 -5.55
N ASP A 15 7.73 -16.26 -4.94
CA ASP A 15 7.39 -17.60 -4.43
C ASP A 15 6.65 -18.44 -5.46
N LEU A 16 5.73 -17.85 -6.22
CA LEU A 16 4.94 -18.55 -7.25
C LEU A 16 5.57 -18.47 -8.65
N GLY A 17 6.58 -17.62 -8.83
CA GLY A 17 7.31 -17.47 -10.10
C GLY A 17 6.42 -17.09 -11.29
N GLY A 18 5.30 -16.41 -11.05
CA GLY A 18 4.30 -16.08 -12.07
C GLY A 18 3.53 -17.28 -12.64
N ALA A 19 3.66 -18.48 -12.06
CA ALA A 19 2.95 -19.69 -12.52
C ALA A 19 1.44 -19.63 -12.22
N VAL A 20 1.03 -18.78 -11.29
CA VAL A 20 -0.37 -18.54 -10.90
C VAL A 20 -0.74 -17.12 -11.26
N GLU A 21 -1.78 -16.95 -12.08
CA GLU A 21 -2.40 -15.64 -12.32
C GLU A 21 -3.24 -15.26 -11.10
N LEU A 22 -2.85 -14.18 -10.41
CA LEU A 22 -3.48 -13.70 -9.19
C LEU A 22 -4.63 -12.74 -9.50
N ASP A 23 -5.76 -13.29 -9.97
CA ASP A 23 -6.94 -12.55 -10.45
C ASP A 23 -8.11 -12.50 -9.44
N TYR A 24 -7.90 -13.02 -8.23
CA TYR A 24 -8.90 -13.17 -7.16
C TYR A 24 -10.10 -14.07 -7.50
N SER A 25 -10.02 -14.86 -8.57
CA SER A 25 -11.02 -15.88 -8.92
C SER A 25 -10.96 -17.12 -8.01
N GLU A 26 -12.00 -17.94 -8.09
CA GLU A 26 -12.03 -19.24 -7.42
C GLU A 26 -10.90 -20.18 -7.90
N ALA A 27 -10.53 -20.07 -9.18
CA ALA A 27 -9.47 -20.86 -9.78
C ALA A 27 -8.11 -20.46 -9.20
N SER A 28 -7.82 -19.16 -9.11
CA SER A 28 -6.58 -18.67 -8.53
C SER A 28 -6.49 -18.91 -7.03
N LEU A 29 -7.61 -18.82 -6.27
CA LEU A 29 -7.66 -19.25 -4.87
C LEU A 29 -7.32 -20.73 -4.71
N SER A 30 -7.84 -21.59 -5.59
CA SER A 30 -7.53 -23.03 -5.57
C SER A 30 -6.06 -23.30 -5.92
N ALA A 31 -5.49 -22.53 -6.84
CA ALA A 31 -4.07 -22.62 -7.21
C ALA A 31 -3.15 -22.12 -6.07
N VAL A 32 -3.50 -21.02 -5.41
CA VAL A 32 -2.78 -20.50 -4.24
C VAL A 32 -2.83 -21.50 -3.09
N GLU A 33 -3.98 -22.14 -2.85
CA GLU A 33 -4.11 -23.21 -1.85
C GLU A 33 -3.18 -24.40 -2.16
N ALA A 34 -3.15 -24.85 -3.42
CA ALA A 34 -2.29 -25.95 -3.85
C ALA A 34 -0.81 -25.61 -3.67
N ALA A 35 -0.40 -24.38 -4.04
CA ALA A 35 0.96 -23.90 -3.84
C ALA A 35 1.33 -23.82 -2.34
N ALA A 36 0.40 -23.37 -1.50
CA ALA A 36 0.60 -23.33 -0.06
C ALA A 36 0.81 -24.73 0.53
N ARG A 37 0.04 -25.74 0.09
CA ARG A 37 0.20 -27.13 0.53
C ARG A 37 1.48 -27.79 0.03
N ASP A 38 1.90 -27.48 -1.20
CA ASP A 38 3.15 -27.99 -1.76
C ASP A 38 4.38 -27.43 -1.00
N ARG A 39 4.29 -26.15 -0.60
CA ARG A 39 5.36 -25.44 0.10
C ARG A 39 5.38 -25.67 1.61
N LEU A 40 4.22 -25.78 2.24
CA LEU A 40 4.04 -25.92 3.69
C LEU A 40 3.46 -27.31 3.96
N GLY A 41 4.33 -28.24 4.34
CA GLY A 41 3.96 -29.64 4.56
C GLY A 41 3.21 -29.87 5.88
N ASP A 42 3.32 -28.92 6.81
CA ASP A 42 2.62 -28.91 8.09
C ASP A 42 2.00 -27.53 8.38
N PRO A 43 0.78 -27.44 8.94
CA PRO A 43 0.15 -26.16 9.25
C PRO A 43 0.99 -25.24 10.16
N ALA A 44 1.82 -25.81 11.04
CA ALA A 44 2.67 -25.02 11.91
C ALA A 44 3.80 -24.30 11.16
N GLU A 45 4.27 -24.85 10.03
CA GLU A 45 5.26 -24.20 9.16
C GLU A 45 4.78 -22.86 8.63
N ALA A 46 3.46 -22.69 8.43
CA ALA A 46 2.88 -21.41 8.04
C ALA A 46 3.21 -20.27 9.02
N LEU A 47 3.45 -20.60 10.29
CA LEU A 47 3.74 -19.64 11.35
C LEU A 47 5.24 -19.47 11.63
N ASP A 48 6.12 -20.15 10.88
CA ASP A 48 7.56 -20.01 10.99
C ASP A 48 8.07 -18.71 10.37
N GLY A 49 9.08 -18.12 11.01
CA GLY A 49 9.69 -16.88 10.53
C GLY A 49 10.30 -16.99 9.13
N GLU A 50 10.77 -18.19 8.75
CA GLU A 50 11.31 -18.47 7.41
C GLU A 50 10.23 -18.36 6.31
N HIS A 51 8.99 -18.74 6.63
CA HIS A 51 7.87 -18.68 5.69
C HIS A 51 7.02 -17.41 5.85
N GLN A 52 7.39 -16.50 6.76
CA GLN A 52 6.58 -15.32 7.10
C GLN A 52 6.18 -14.50 5.87
N SER A 53 7.11 -14.24 4.94
CA SER A 53 6.85 -13.47 3.73
C SER A 53 5.81 -14.15 2.83
N PHE A 54 5.97 -15.45 2.58
CA PHE A 54 5.04 -16.24 1.78
C PHE A 54 3.67 -16.32 2.45
N THR A 55 3.61 -16.71 3.73
CA THR A 55 2.36 -16.81 4.48
C THR A 55 1.62 -15.48 4.52
N ALA A 56 2.33 -14.36 4.75
CA ALA A 56 1.72 -13.04 4.75
C ALA A 56 1.12 -12.68 3.37
N GLY A 57 1.78 -13.07 2.28
CA GLY A 57 1.25 -12.93 0.92
C GLY A 57 -0.02 -13.74 0.69
N VAL A 58 -0.04 -15.02 1.10
CA VAL A 58 -1.23 -15.88 0.98
C VAL A 58 -2.40 -15.31 1.80
N VAL A 59 -2.14 -14.93 3.05
CA VAL A 59 -3.14 -14.33 3.95
C VAL A 59 -3.70 -13.03 3.37
N ALA A 60 -2.83 -12.17 2.84
CA ALA A 60 -3.22 -10.93 2.17
C ALA A 60 -4.10 -11.21 0.94
N TYR A 61 -3.70 -12.15 0.08
CA TYR A 61 -4.44 -12.52 -1.12
C TYR A 61 -5.83 -13.08 -0.81
N VAL A 62 -5.92 -14.00 0.16
CA VAL A 62 -7.19 -14.60 0.58
C VAL A 62 -8.14 -13.55 1.15
N GLY A 63 -7.67 -12.68 2.04
CA GLY A 63 -8.55 -11.67 2.62
C GLY A 63 -8.97 -10.61 1.61
N GLU A 64 -8.10 -10.26 0.66
CA GLU A 64 -8.44 -9.36 -0.44
C GLU A 64 -9.51 -9.99 -1.37
N ALA A 65 -9.39 -11.27 -1.71
CA ALA A 65 -10.40 -11.99 -2.48
C ALA A 65 -11.77 -12.00 -1.76
N LEU A 66 -11.76 -12.24 -0.44
CA LEU A 66 -12.98 -12.19 0.37
C LEU A 66 -13.59 -10.78 0.44
N MET A 67 -12.80 -9.74 0.59
CA MET A 67 -13.28 -8.35 0.59
C MET A 67 -13.86 -7.94 -0.77
N ARG A 68 -13.29 -8.40 -1.89
CA ARG A 68 -13.81 -8.12 -3.23
C ARG A 68 -15.22 -8.66 -3.45
N VAL A 69 -15.57 -9.74 -2.76
CA VAL A 69 -16.92 -10.32 -2.79
C VAL A 69 -17.83 -9.75 -1.69
N GLY A 70 -17.35 -9.78 -0.44
CA GLY A 70 -18.14 -9.43 0.75
C GLY A 70 -18.17 -7.94 1.09
N GLY A 71 -17.38 -7.12 0.41
CA GLY A 71 -17.11 -5.75 0.83
C GLY A 71 -16.38 -5.70 2.17
N GLY A 72 -16.64 -4.63 2.92
CA GLY A 72 -16.13 -4.46 4.27
C GLY A 72 -14.67 -4.08 4.32
N ARG A 73 -13.94 -4.46 5.37
CA ARG A 73 -12.59 -3.98 5.65
C ARG A 73 -11.71 -5.01 6.36
N TRP A 74 -10.41 -4.78 6.29
CA TRP A 74 -9.46 -5.40 7.21
C TRP A 74 -9.65 -4.84 8.62
N ASP A 75 -9.47 -5.69 9.62
CA ASP A 75 -9.40 -5.30 11.03
C ASP A 75 -8.43 -6.22 11.78
N TRP A 76 -8.14 -5.89 13.03
CA TRP A 76 -7.23 -6.64 13.89
C TRP A 76 -7.93 -7.04 15.18
N VAL A 77 -7.74 -8.29 15.59
CA VAL A 77 -8.33 -8.82 16.84
C VAL A 77 -7.35 -9.73 17.57
N ALA A 78 -7.42 -9.71 18.90
CA ALA A 78 -6.62 -10.58 19.77
C ALA A 78 -7.13 -12.04 19.77
N GLU A 79 -8.44 -12.24 19.59
CA GLU A 79 -9.13 -13.54 19.61
C GLU A 79 -9.93 -13.78 18.32
N ALA A 80 -9.91 -15.03 17.85
CA ALA A 80 -10.38 -15.40 16.52
C ALA A 80 -11.90 -15.34 16.50
N PRO A 81 -12.52 -14.75 15.45
CA PRO A 81 -13.95 -14.91 15.26
C PRO A 81 -14.33 -16.39 15.19
N ALA A 82 -15.54 -16.73 15.62
CA ALA A 82 -16.04 -18.10 15.55
C ALA A 82 -15.99 -18.64 14.12
N GLY A 83 -15.64 -19.93 13.94
CA GLY A 83 -15.74 -20.61 12.64
C GLY A 83 -14.58 -21.53 12.27
N VAL A 84 -13.40 -21.36 12.88
CA VAL A 84 -12.25 -22.25 12.67
C VAL A 84 -11.46 -22.40 13.98
N ALA A 85 -11.67 -23.50 14.70
CA ALA A 85 -10.88 -23.81 15.89
C ALA A 85 -9.62 -24.56 15.49
N VAL A 86 -8.45 -24.05 15.90
CA VAL A 86 -7.20 -24.80 15.86
C VAL A 86 -7.22 -25.81 17.00
N ALA A 87 -7.54 -27.07 16.70
CA ALA A 87 -7.67 -28.12 17.71
C ALA A 87 -6.31 -28.57 18.28
N ASP A 88 -5.23 -28.40 17.51
CA ASP A 88 -3.87 -28.72 17.94
C ASP A 88 -3.34 -27.67 18.93
N ALA A 89 -2.97 -28.11 20.14
CA ALA A 89 -2.53 -27.22 21.21
C ALA A 89 -1.19 -26.53 20.92
N VAL A 90 -0.29 -27.19 20.20
CA VAL A 90 1.01 -26.62 19.82
C VAL A 90 0.81 -25.54 18.76
N LEU A 91 -0.03 -25.81 17.76
CA LEU A 91 -0.37 -24.84 16.72
C LEU A 91 -1.12 -23.63 17.31
N ALA A 92 -2.05 -23.86 18.24
CA ALA A 92 -2.76 -22.78 18.93
C ALA A 92 -1.81 -21.89 19.74
N GLN A 93 -0.83 -22.48 20.44
CA GLN A 93 0.19 -21.72 21.16
C GLN A 93 1.07 -20.90 20.19
N ARG A 94 1.57 -21.52 19.12
CA ARG A 94 2.36 -20.83 18.09
C ARG A 94 1.60 -19.66 17.47
N LEU A 95 0.31 -19.83 17.22
CA LEU A 95 -0.55 -18.79 16.66
C LEU A 95 -0.72 -17.60 17.60
N ALA A 96 -0.86 -17.84 18.91
CA ALA A 96 -0.94 -16.78 19.92
C ALA A 96 0.37 -16.00 20.06
N GLU A 97 1.51 -16.66 19.84
CA GLU A 97 2.85 -16.06 19.89
C GLU A 97 3.25 -15.39 18.57
N HIS A 98 2.60 -15.74 17.45
CA HIS A 98 2.90 -15.20 16.14
C HIS A 98 2.66 -13.70 16.08
N ARG A 99 3.50 -12.99 15.31
CA ARG A 99 3.42 -11.53 15.10
C ARG A 99 3.32 -11.27 13.62
N TRP A 100 2.14 -10.87 13.15
CA TRP A 100 1.95 -10.54 11.74
C TRP A 100 2.55 -9.18 11.41
N ARG A 101 3.23 -9.10 10.27
CA ARG A 101 3.87 -7.89 9.76
C ARG A 101 3.20 -7.43 8.46
N ILE A 102 1.88 -7.25 8.50
CA ILE A 102 1.07 -6.83 7.35
C ILE A 102 0.93 -5.29 7.30
N ASP A 103 1.18 -4.57 8.41
CA ASP A 103 1.09 -3.11 8.47
C ASP A 103 2.44 -2.39 8.64
N SER A 104 2.56 -1.23 8.00
CA SER A 104 3.64 -0.24 8.12
C SER A 104 3.38 0.81 9.20
N ALA A 105 2.21 0.86 9.82
CA ALA A 105 1.86 1.85 10.85
C ALA A 105 2.52 1.64 12.23
N GLY A 106 3.73 1.09 12.28
CA GLY A 106 4.56 1.18 13.48
C GLY A 106 4.00 0.50 14.75
N GLU A 107 3.14 -0.52 14.63
CA GLU A 107 2.94 -1.49 15.70
C GLU A 107 3.73 -2.77 15.40
N PRO A 108 5.06 -2.77 15.56
CA PRO A 108 5.89 -3.96 15.38
C PRO A 108 5.57 -5.10 16.37
N ASP A 109 4.63 -4.87 17.30
CA ASP A 109 4.31 -5.73 18.44
C ASP A 109 2.80 -6.02 18.63
N ALA A 110 1.92 -5.67 17.67
CA ALA A 110 0.49 -5.98 17.82
C ALA A 110 0.32 -7.52 17.96
N ALA A 111 -0.13 -7.96 19.14
CA ALA A 111 -0.56 -9.34 19.35
C ALA A 111 -1.97 -9.52 18.76
N GLY A 112 -2.20 -10.62 18.06
CA GLY A 112 -3.49 -10.91 17.40
C GLY A 112 -3.31 -11.34 15.95
N PHE A 113 -4.39 -11.33 15.19
CA PHE A 113 -4.38 -11.70 13.76
C PHE A 113 -5.24 -10.77 12.92
N PRO A 114 -4.88 -10.65 11.63
CA PRO A 114 -5.71 -9.96 10.66
C PRO A 114 -7.03 -10.72 10.47
N ILE A 115 -8.11 -9.95 10.38
CA ILE A 115 -9.43 -10.43 10.02
C ILE A 115 -10.02 -9.59 8.90
N VAL A 116 -10.91 -10.20 8.12
CA VAL A 116 -11.79 -9.50 7.20
C VAL A 116 -13.15 -9.37 7.86
N ARG A 117 -13.61 -8.14 8.06
CA ARG A 117 -15.00 -7.85 8.42
C ARG A 117 -15.77 -7.54 7.13
N PRO A 118 -16.76 -8.34 6.73
CA PRO A 118 -17.57 -8.07 5.54
C PRO A 118 -18.45 -6.83 5.75
N ASP A 119 -19.06 -6.34 4.66
CA ASP A 119 -20.04 -5.27 4.72
C ASP A 119 -21.15 -5.63 5.72
N ALA A 120 -21.45 -4.72 6.66
CA ALA A 120 -22.38 -4.99 7.75
C ALA A 120 -23.80 -5.32 7.28
N GLY A 121 -24.19 -4.89 6.08
CA GLY A 121 -25.46 -5.24 5.46
C GLY A 121 -25.55 -6.70 5.03
N SER A 122 -24.43 -7.34 4.69
CA SER A 122 -24.41 -8.69 4.11
C SER A 122 -24.86 -9.81 5.06
N GLY A 123 -24.80 -9.58 6.38
CA GLY A 123 -25.07 -10.60 7.41
C GLY A 123 -23.99 -11.69 7.52
N LEU A 124 -22.86 -11.53 6.81
CA LEU A 124 -21.71 -12.41 6.94
C LEU A 124 -20.94 -12.13 8.24
N GLU A 125 -20.35 -13.17 8.82
CA GLU A 125 -19.47 -13.05 9.97
C GLU A 125 -18.03 -12.70 9.55
N ALA A 126 -17.30 -12.01 10.43
CA ALA A 126 -15.89 -11.74 10.22
C ALA A 126 -15.08 -13.05 10.23
N LEU A 127 -14.03 -13.13 9.41
CA LEU A 127 -13.16 -14.31 9.33
C LEU A 127 -11.69 -13.92 9.40
N SER A 128 -10.86 -14.82 9.93
CA SER A 128 -9.41 -14.70 9.88
C SER A 128 -8.84 -15.47 8.70
N PRO A 129 -8.25 -14.82 7.68
CA PRO A 129 -7.63 -15.52 6.55
C PRO A 129 -6.46 -16.42 6.98
N THR A 130 -5.77 -16.07 8.07
CA THR A 130 -4.79 -16.94 8.72
C THR A 130 -5.41 -18.28 9.14
N HIS A 131 -6.53 -18.27 9.85
CA HIS A 131 -7.15 -19.50 10.31
C HIS A 131 -7.70 -20.32 9.14
N LEU A 132 -8.21 -19.65 8.10
CA LEU A 132 -8.63 -20.32 6.86
C LEU A 132 -7.45 -21.03 6.18
N LEU A 133 -6.27 -20.39 6.11
CA LEU A 133 -5.07 -21.03 5.59
C LEU A 133 -4.67 -22.24 6.45
N LEU A 134 -4.63 -22.10 7.78
CA LEU A 134 -4.31 -23.22 8.68
C LEU A 134 -5.30 -24.39 8.52
N GLN A 135 -6.59 -24.10 8.34
CA GLN A 135 -7.60 -25.11 8.04
C GLN A 135 -7.35 -25.80 6.70
N ALA A 136 -6.99 -25.03 5.66
CA ALA A 136 -6.66 -25.58 4.35
C ALA A 136 -5.43 -26.49 4.41
N LEU A 137 -4.42 -26.16 5.21
CA LEU A 137 -3.23 -26.98 5.38
C LEU A 137 -3.49 -28.24 6.24
N ALA A 138 -4.40 -28.15 7.23
CA ALA A 138 -4.70 -29.26 8.13
C ALA A 138 -5.71 -30.26 7.57
N SER A 139 -6.45 -29.91 6.52
CA SER A 139 -7.51 -30.73 5.95
C SER A 139 -7.02 -31.58 4.77
N ASP A 140 -7.43 -32.84 4.76
CA ASP A 140 -7.28 -33.72 3.58
C ASP A 140 -8.18 -33.26 2.41
N GLU A 141 -9.21 -32.45 2.68
CA GLU A 141 -10.08 -31.88 1.64
C GLU A 141 -9.32 -30.80 0.86
N SER A 142 -9.25 -30.90 -0.47
CA SER A 142 -8.80 -29.79 -1.31
C SER A 142 -9.90 -28.75 -1.50
N ALA A 143 -9.53 -27.49 -1.74
CA ALA A 143 -10.41 -26.37 -2.10
C ALA A 143 -11.12 -25.65 -0.93
N VAL A 144 -10.54 -25.66 0.27
CA VAL A 144 -11.11 -24.96 1.45
C VAL A 144 -11.31 -23.47 1.16
N LEU A 145 -10.33 -22.80 0.55
CA LEU A 145 -10.36 -21.36 0.28
C LEU A 145 -11.45 -21.00 -0.74
N SER A 146 -11.56 -21.73 -1.84
CA SER A 146 -12.56 -21.46 -2.86
C SER A 146 -13.98 -21.82 -2.40
N VAL A 147 -14.15 -22.85 -1.57
CA VAL A 147 -15.44 -23.16 -0.93
C VAL A 147 -15.92 -22.02 -0.03
N VAL A 148 -15.02 -21.43 0.77
CA VAL A 148 -15.36 -20.28 1.63
C VAL A 148 -15.70 -19.05 0.79
N HIS A 149 -14.93 -18.78 -0.27
CA HIS A 149 -15.20 -17.72 -1.22
C HIS A 149 -16.60 -17.87 -1.88
N GLN A 150 -16.92 -19.05 -2.39
CA GLN A 150 -18.25 -19.36 -2.97
C GLN A 150 -19.39 -19.16 -1.96
N ARG A 151 -19.15 -19.50 -0.69
CA ARG A 151 -20.15 -19.29 0.38
C ARG A 151 -20.42 -17.80 0.58
N TRP A 152 -19.39 -16.96 0.61
CA TRP A 152 -19.53 -15.50 0.71
C TRP A 152 -20.24 -14.94 -0.52
N GLU A 153 -19.86 -15.38 -1.71
CA GLU A 153 -20.47 -14.92 -2.96
C GLU A 153 -21.97 -15.23 -3.01
N ARG A 154 -22.36 -16.44 -2.58
CA ARG A 154 -23.76 -16.84 -2.51
C ARG A 154 -24.54 -16.03 -1.47
N ALA A 155 -23.96 -15.74 -0.31
CA ALA A 155 -24.60 -14.94 0.73
C ALA A 155 -24.84 -13.50 0.26
N VAL A 156 -23.83 -12.88 -0.36
CA VAL A 156 -23.92 -11.53 -0.93
C VAL A 156 -24.98 -11.48 -2.03
N LYS A 157 -24.95 -12.42 -2.99
CA LYS A 157 -25.96 -12.51 -4.05
C LYS A 157 -27.37 -12.70 -3.50
N SER A 158 -27.53 -13.53 -2.46
CA SER A 158 -28.82 -13.71 -1.78
C SER A 158 -29.29 -12.43 -1.08
N HIS A 159 -28.40 -11.69 -0.44
CA HIS A 159 -28.75 -10.43 0.21
C HIS A 159 -29.15 -9.37 -0.82
N ALA A 160 -28.35 -9.19 -1.88
CA ALA A 160 -28.63 -8.23 -2.96
C ALA A 160 -29.95 -8.55 -3.70
N ALA A 161 -30.28 -9.83 -3.89
CA ALA A 161 -31.56 -10.23 -4.50
C ALA A 161 -32.79 -9.81 -3.67
N THR A 162 -32.62 -9.62 -2.36
CA THR A 162 -33.68 -9.14 -1.45
C THR A 162 -33.58 -7.65 -1.14
N ASN A 163 -32.46 -7.00 -1.49
CA ASN A 163 -32.16 -5.59 -1.25
C ASN A 163 -31.54 -4.96 -2.51
N PRO A 164 -32.35 -4.60 -3.52
CA PRO A 164 -31.85 -4.21 -4.85
C PRO A 164 -31.06 -2.90 -4.90
N ASP A 165 -31.21 -2.03 -3.89
CA ASP A 165 -30.43 -0.79 -3.75
C ASP A 165 -29.12 -0.99 -2.97
N TRP A 166 -28.85 -2.20 -2.50
CA TRP A 166 -27.63 -2.54 -1.76
C TRP A 166 -26.62 -3.25 -2.66
N SER A 167 -25.36 -2.86 -2.50
CA SER A 167 -24.19 -3.58 -3.00
C SER A 167 -23.12 -3.55 -1.91
N PRO A 168 -22.30 -4.60 -1.75
CA PRO A 168 -21.24 -4.62 -0.75
C PRO A 168 -20.26 -3.47 -0.99
N VAL A 169 -19.90 -2.73 0.06
CA VAL A 169 -18.92 -1.64 -0.02
C VAL A 169 -17.61 -2.07 0.62
N LYS A 170 -16.57 -2.22 -0.19
CA LYS A 170 -15.20 -2.53 0.23
C LYS A 170 -14.45 -1.25 0.63
N GLU A 171 -13.81 -1.26 1.79
CA GLU A 171 -12.77 -0.30 2.15
C GLU A 171 -11.57 -0.52 1.24
N ARG A 172 -11.13 0.56 0.59
CA ARG A 172 -10.11 0.51 -0.43
C ARG A 172 -8.79 -0.03 0.13
N THR A 173 -8.13 -0.87 -0.64
CA THR A 173 -6.80 -1.39 -0.36
C THR A 173 -5.88 -1.12 -1.55
N LEU A 174 -4.56 -1.15 -1.35
CA LEU A 174 -3.61 -1.00 -2.47
C LEU A 174 -3.79 -2.07 -3.55
N ALA A 175 -4.37 -3.21 -3.21
CA ALA A 175 -4.69 -4.28 -4.15
C ALA A 175 -5.83 -3.92 -5.12
N ASP A 176 -6.52 -2.80 -4.91
CA ASP A 176 -7.44 -2.20 -5.90
C ASP A 176 -6.69 -1.42 -7.00
N GLY A 177 -5.35 -1.33 -6.93
CA GLY A 177 -4.55 -0.44 -7.78
C GLY A 177 -4.71 1.04 -7.42
N LEU A 178 -5.33 1.33 -6.26
CA LEU A 178 -5.62 2.68 -5.78
C LEU A 178 -4.96 2.91 -4.42
N PHE A 179 -4.31 4.06 -4.25
CA PHE A 179 -3.64 4.44 -3.02
C PHE A 179 -4.64 5.04 -2.03
N ASN A 180 -4.70 4.55 -0.79
CA ASN A 180 -5.53 5.21 0.22
C ASN A 180 -5.01 6.62 0.47
N ALA A 181 -5.90 7.61 0.36
CA ALA A 181 -5.62 8.98 0.77
C ALA A 181 -5.24 8.97 2.25
N PRO A 182 -4.07 9.52 2.65
CA PRO A 182 -3.80 9.75 4.05
C PRO A 182 -4.88 10.66 4.64
N PRO A 183 -5.20 10.53 5.94
CA PRO A 183 -6.11 11.45 6.60
C PRO A 183 -5.56 12.89 6.52
N PRO A 184 -6.43 13.92 6.72
CA PRO A 184 -5.98 15.30 6.84
C PRO A 184 -4.83 15.43 7.85
N SER A 185 -3.83 16.26 7.52
CA SER A 185 -2.61 16.39 8.30
C SER A 185 -2.31 17.85 8.59
N THR A 186 -2.27 18.22 9.88
CA THR A 186 -1.87 19.56 10.29
C THR A 186 -0.43 19.87 9.89
N VAL A 187 0.44 18.85 9.82
CA VAL A 187 1.82 18.98 9.34
C VAL A 187 1.85 19.38 7.86
N LEU A 188 0.95 18.80 7.05
CA LEU A 188 0.79 19.18 5.64
C LEU A 188 0.30 20.62 5.52
N ASP A 189 -0.75 20.97 6.27
CA ASP A 189 -1.37 22.29 6.21
C ASP A 189 -0.36 23.39 6.58
N GLU A 190 0.40 23.18 7.65
CA GLU A 190 1.45 24.11 8.09
C GLU A 190 2.60 24.23 7.07
N TRP A 191 3.02 23.12 6.46
CA TRP A 191 4.07 23.14 5.44
C TRP A 191 3.60 23.88 4.19
N LEU A 192 2.40 23.58 3.68
CA LEU A 192 1.82 24.28 2.52
C LEU A 192 1.67 25.78 2.78
N ALA A 193 1.11 26.17 3.93
CA ALA A 193 0.95 27.59 4.28
C ALA A 193 2.31 28.31 4.34
N ARG A 194 3.33 27.66 4.91
CA ARG A 194 4.68 28.22 4.96
C ARG A 194 5.28 28.37 3.56
N ARG A 195 5.16 27.35 2.70
CA ARG A 195 5.69 27.38 1.34
C ARG A 195 4.99 28.42 0.48
N GLU A 196 3.66 28.51 0.54
CA GLU A 196 2.91 29.55 -0.16
C GLU A 196 3.37 30.96 0.24
N GLN A 197 3.61 31.18 1.54
CA GLN A 197 4.10 32.47 2.04
C GLN A 197 5.55 32.76 1.65
N SER A 198 6.45 31.78 1.71
CA SER A 198 7.89 31.99 1.50
C SER A 198 8.34 31.80 0.05
N PHE A 199 7.49 31.26 -0.82
CA PHE A 199 7.87 30.97 -2.21
C PHE A 199 8.31 32.20 -3.00
N PRO A 200 7.70 33.40 -2.87
CA PRO A 200 8.19 34.60 -3.57
C PRO A 200 9.64 34.96 -3.25
N ASP A 201 10.05 34.82 -1.99
CA ASP A 201 11.43 35.08 -1.56
C ASP A 201 12.37 33.99 -2.09
N TRP A 202 11.98 32.71 -1.99
CA TRP A 202 12.72 31.60 -2.59
C TRP A 202 12.91 31.79 -4.10
N ALA A 203 11.87 32.23 -4.79
CA ALA A 203 11.89 32.51 -6.23
C ALA A 203 12.88 33.63 -6.56
N ALA A 204 12.83 34.76 -5.83
CA ALA A 204 13.72 35.89 -6.02
C ALA A 204 15.20 35.52 -5.80
N GLU A 205 15.50 34.70 -4.78
CA GLU A 205 16.86 34.21 -4.49
C GLU A 205 17.41 33.25 -5.55
N ASN A 206 16.52 32.62 -6.33
CA ASN A 206 16.84 31.53 -7.24
C ASN A 206 16.52 31.80 -8.71
N GLY A 207 16.38 33.08 -9.11
CA GLY A 207 16.30 33.48 -10.53
C GLY A 207 14.95 34.02 -10.99
N GLY A 208 13.99 34.26 -10.09
CA GLY A 208 12.81 35.13 -10.25
C GLY A 208 11.68 34.65 -11.17
N ASP A 209 12.00 34.00 -12.29
CA ASP A 209 11.04 33.67 -13.36
C ASP A 209 10.52 32.23 -13.27
N TRP A 210 9.83 31.93 -12.17
CA TRP A 210 9.20 30.64 -11.88
C TRP A 210 7.70 30.68 -12.21
N ASP A 211 7.34 30.29 -13.42
CA ASP A 211 6.01 30.45 -14.03
C ASP A 211 5.10 29.22 -13.94
N TYR A 212 5.59 28.14 -13.32
CA TYR A 212 4.96 26.82 -13.27
C TYR A 212 4.72 26.18 -14.65
N SER A 213 5.44 26.61 -15.69
CA SER A 213 5.39 25.95 -16.99
C SER A 213 6.16 24.62 -16.95
N PRO A 214 5.79 23.62 -17.77
CA PRO A 214 6.57 22.39 -17.92
C PRO A 214 8.04 22.64 -18.33
N ASP A 215 8.31 23.73 -19.05
CA ASP A 215 9.68 24.09 -19.47
C ASP A 215 10.54 24.61 -18.31
N SER A 216 9.90 25.14 -17.26
CA SER A 216 10.60 25.54 -16.03
C SER A 216 11.14 24.36 -15.22
N ILE A 217 10.70 23.12 -15.49
CA ILE A 217 11.24 21.91 -14.85
C ILE A 217 12.73 21.76 -15.16
N ASN A 218 13.15 21.92 -16.42
CA ASN A 218 14.56 21.81 -16.79
C ASN A 218 15.43 22.86 -16.09
N ARG A 219 14.90 24.09 -15.91
CA ARG A 219 15.59 25.14 -15.15
C ARG A 219 15.70 24.79 -13.67
N LEU A 220 14.66 24.20 -13.09
CA LEU A 220 14.67 23.71 -11.71
C LEU A 220 15.71 22.60 -11.51
N THR A 221 15.73 21.60 -12.40
CA THR A 221 16.63 20.45 -12.29
C THR A 221 18.09 20.85 -12.40
N GLU A 222 18.41 21.77 -13.31
CA GLU A 222 19.74 22.38 -13.39
C GLU A 222 20.12 23.16 -12.12
N LEU A 223 19.18 23.93 -11.55
CA LEU A 223 19.43 24.68 -10.32
C LEU A 223 19.70 23.73 -9.14
N VAL A 224 18.89 22.68 -8.98
CA VAL A 224 19.08 21.64 -7.96
C VAL A 224 20.42 20.93 -8.14
N SER A 225 20.78 20.55 -9.37
CA SER A 225 22.09 19.94 -9.66
C SER A 225 23.27 20.85 -9.31
N ARG A 226 23.14 22.17 -9.50
CA ARG A 226 24.19 23.12 -9.11
C ARG A 226 24.29 23.35 -7.60
N ARG A 227 23.16 23.47 -6.90
CA ARG A 227 23.11 23.80 -5.46
C ARG A 227 23.32 22.59 -4.56
N THR A 228 22.80 21.44 -4.97
CA THR A 228 22.87 20.17 -4.24
C THR A 228 23.33 19.07 -5.20
N PRO A 229 24.63 19.02 -5.56
CA PRO A 229 25.11 18.17 -6.65
C PRO A 229 25.11 16.66 -6.35
N THR A 230 24.78 16.26 -5.12
CA THR A 230 24.80 14.85 -4.70
C THR A 230 23.58 14.52 -3.85
N VAL A 231 23.25 13.23 -3.76
CA VAL A 231 22.20 12.71 -2.85
C VAL A 231 22.49 13.11 -1.39
N ALA A 232 23.76 13.12 -0.98
CA ALA A 232 24.13 13.60 0.36
C ALA A 232 23.85 15.10 0.54
N ALA A 233 24.08 15.93 -0.49
CA ALA A 233 23.84 17.36 -0.42
C ALA A 233 22.34 17.71 -0.38
N ILE A 234 21.50 17.01 -1.16
CA ILE A 234 20.04 17.26 -1.14
C ILE A 234 19.39 16.79 0.18
N ARG A 235 20.01 15.82 0.87
CA ARG A 235 19.60 15.35 2.21
C ARG A 235 20.20 16.16 3.36
N ASP A 236 21.16 17.04 3.10
CA ASP A 236 21.81 17.83 4.16
C ASP A 236 20.84 18.86 4.75
N PRO A 237 20.61 18.88 6.08
CA PRO A 237 19.71 19.84 6.71
C PRO A 237 20.05 21.31 6.44
N ARG A 238 21.31 21.63 6.09
CA ARG A 238 21.72 22.99 5.71
C ARG A 238 21.06 23.48 4.42
N ASN A 239 20.58 22.56 3.58
CA ASN A 239 19.90 22.85 2.32
C ASN A 239 18.37 22.72 2.43
N ALA A 240 17.81 22.46 3.62
CA ALA A 240 16.40 22.13 3.80
C ALA A 240 15.45 23.17 3.19
N GLU A 241 15.64 24.46 3.47
CA GLU A 241 14.78 25.53 2.93
C GLU A 241 14.82 25.60 1.40
N PHE A 242 16.01 25.41 0.81
CA PHE A 242 16.16 25.36 -0.65
C PHE A 242 15.43 24.15 -1.24
N VAL A 243 15.61 22.96 -0.65
CA VAL A 243 15.03 21.69 -1.11
C VAL A 243 13.52 21.67 -0.93
N ASP A 244 13.01 22.25 0.16
CA ASP A 244 11.58 22.43 0.41
C ASP A 244 10.94 23.31 -0.68
N GLY A 245 11.55 24.46 -1.02
CA GLY A 245 11.05 25.32 -2.08
C GLY A 245 11.11 24.67 -3.46
N ALA A 246 12.19 23.93 -3.77
CA ALA A 246 12.31 23.18 -5.02
C ALA A 246 11.25 22.06 -5.14
N SER A 247 11.03 21.31 -4.05
CA SER A 247 10.05 20.23 -4.00
C SER A 247 8.62 20.76 -4.09
N TYR A 248 8.32 21.87 -3.39
CA TYR A 248 7.05 22.57 -3.49
C TYR A 248 6.78 23.04 -4.93
N TYR A 249 7.77 23.67 -5.58
CA TYR A 249 7.61 24.17 -6.95
C TYR A 249 7.36 23.04 -7.95
N LEU A 250 8.16 21.97 -7.92
CA LEU A 250 7.95 20.81 -8.78
C LEU A 250 6.58 20.16 -8.54
N GLY A 251 6.18 20.04 -7.27
CA GLY A 251 4.87 19.51 -6.92
C GLY A 251 3.74 20.39 -7.45
N GLU A 252 3.83 21.72 -7.34
CA GLU A 252 2.81 22.61 -7.90
C GLU A 252 2.72 22.52 -9.43
N ILE A 253 3.82 22.25 -10.14
CA ILE A 253 3.78 21.97 -11.58
C ILE A 253 3.03 20.66 -11.86
N LEU A 254 3.39 19.57 -11.18
CA LEU A 254 2.73 18.26 -11.32
C LEU A 254 1.23 18.34 -10.99
N ARG A 255 0.87 19.07 -9.94
CA ARG A 255 -0.51 19.28 -9.48
C ARG A 255 -1.37 20.06 -10.48
N ARG A 256 -0.77 21.00 -11.21
CA ARG A 256 -1.44 21.79 -12.25
C ARG A 256 -1.55 21.02 -13.57
N GLY A 257 -0.61 20.12 -13.84
CA GLY A 257 -0.59 19.29 -15.05
C GLY A 257 -1.63 18.17 -15.03
N CYS A 258 -1.83 17.52 -13.88
CA CYS A 258 -2.75 16.39 -13.73
C CYS A 258 -3.58 16.52 -12.43
N PRO A 259 -4.91 16.27 -12.45
CA PRO A 259 -5.76 16.36 -11.27
C PRO A 259 -5.25 15.55 -10.08
N SER A 260 -4.64 16.23 -9.12
CA SER A 260 -4.02 15.64 -7.95
C SER A 260 -4.06 16.58 -6.75
N ARG A 261 -3.72 16.05 -5.58
CA ARG A 261 -3.71 16.75 -4.29
C ARG A 261 -2.44 16.44 -3.51
N TRP A 262 -2.00 17.39 -2.71
CA TRP A 262 -0.93 17.15 -1.76
C TRP A 262 -1.40 16.22 -0.64
N VAL A 263 -0.52 15.32 -0.22
CA VAL A 263 -0.71 14.39 0.89
C VAL A 263 0.56 14.31 1.73
N TYR A 264 0.42 14.03 3.02
CA TYR A 264 1.54 13.75 3.92
C TYR A 264 1.56 12.26 4.25
N ARG A 265 2.67 11.59 3.92
CA ARG A 265 2.91 10.17 4.22
C ARG A 265 4.17 10.04 5.03
N GLU A 266 4.08 9.45 6.22
CA GLU A 266 5.25 9.20 7.07
C GLU A 266 6.01 7.94 6.61
N PHE A 267 6.48 7.96 5.37
CA PHE A 267 7.44 6.98 4.86
C PHE A 267 8.84 7.56 5.03
N ARG A 268 9.47 7.32 6.19
CA ARG A 268 10.86 7.72 6.39
C ARG A 268 11.79 6.57 6.04
N ASP A 269 12.36 6.61 4.84
CA ASP A 269 13.60 5.89 4.60
C ASP A 269 14.71 6.52 5.46
N GLU A 270 15.63 5.68 5.94
CA GLU A 270 16.69 6.12 6.85
C GLU A 270 17.55 7.21 6.18
N GLY A 271 17.55 8.40 6.76
CA GLY A 271 18.32 9.56 6.29
C GLY A 271 17.59 10.53 5.36
N ASP A 272 16.32 10.28 5.02
CA ASP A 272 15.53 11.26 4.26
C ASP A 272 15.02 12.44 5.12
N PRO A 273 15.00 13.66 4.55
CA PRO A 273 14.43 14.83 5.23
C PRO A 273 12.90 14.73 5.26
N ILE A 274 12.26 15.51 6.16
CA ILE A 274 10.79 15.58 6.25
C ILE A 274 10.14 15.97 4.92
N THR A 275 10.85 16.71 4.05
CA THR A 275 10.41 17.08 2.71
C THR A 275 9.98 15.87 1.86
N ALA A 276 10.59 14.70 2.07
CA ALA A 276 10.28 13.46 1.35
C ALA A 276 8.85 12.94 1.61
N ASN A 277 8.24 13.37 2.71
CA ASN A 277 6.91 12.95 3.15
C ASN A 277 5.78 13.76 2.49
N PHE A 278 6.08 14.91 1.86
CA PHE A 278 5.09 15.70 1.13
C PHE A 278 5.05 15.23 -0.32
N GLN A 279 3.93 14.60 -0.68
CA GLN A 279 3.76 13.91 -1.95
C GLN A 279 2.48 14.39 -2.63
N LEU A 280 2.35 14.10 -3.92
CA LEU A 280 1.12 14.28 -4.66
C LEU A 280 0.44 12.94 -4.88
N GLN A 281 -0.87 12.94 -4.77
CA GLN A 281 -1.71 11.79 -5.10
C GLN A 281 -2.76 12.20 -6.12
N LEU A 282 -2.94 11.39 -7.16
CA LEU A 282 -3.99 11.59 -8.15
C LEU A 282 -5.37 11.61 -7.47
N ASN A 283 -6.28 12.43 -7.99
CA ASN A 283 -7.62 12.60 -7.42
C ASN A 283 -8.50 11.36 -7.55
N ASP A 284 -8.21 10.48 -8.50
CA ASP A 284 -8.83 9.17 -8.66
C ASP A 284 -8.14 8.07 -7.82
N ASP A 285 -7.11 8.43 -7.08
CA ASP A 285 -6.27 7.55 -6.25
C ASP A 285 -5.42 6.55 -7.03
N ALA A 286 -5.34 6.62 -8.36
CA ALA A 286 -4.61 5.64 -9.19
C ALA A 286 -3.09 5.69 -9.04
N GLY A 287 -2.55 6.75 -8.44
CA GLY A 287 -1.11 6.97 -8.36
C GLY A 287 -0.74 8.04 -7.34
N PHE A 288 0.51 7.98 -6.89
CA PHE A 288 1.12 9.05 -6.14
C PHE A 288 2.58 9.23 -6.57
N THR A 289 3.14 10.40 -6.30
CA THR A 289 4.52 10.74 -6.62
C THR A 289 5.11 11.71 -5.60
N GLY A 290 6.41 11.62 -5.35
CA GLY A 290 7.12 12.48 -4.42
C GLY A 290 8.08 13.43 -5.14
N PRO A 291 7.84 14.76 -5.14
CA PRO A 291 8.73 15.72 -5.79
C PRO A 291 10.18 15.63 -5.29
N PHE A 292 10.39 15.42 -3.99
CA PHE A 292 11.72 15.20 -3.42
C PHE A 292 12.42 13.98 -4.03
N HIS A 293 11.72 12.84 -4.15
CA HIS A 293 12.28 11.60 -4.69
C HIS A 293 12.64 11.74 -6.17
N LEU A 294 11.84 12.47 -6.95
CA LEU A 294 12.17 12.76 -8.35
C LEU A 294 13.49 13.55 -8.46
N LEU A 295 13.68 14.56 -7.62
CA LEU A 295 14.92 15.36 -7.57
C LEU A 295 16.12 14.55 -7.03
N SER A 296 15.91 13.74 -5.99
CA SER A 296 16.96 12.89 -5.42
C SER A 296 17.44 11.83 -6.41
N PHE A 297 16.50 11.15 -7.08
CA PHE A 297 16.81 10.11 -8.07
C PHE A 297 17.46 10.69 -9.33
N MET A 298 17.09 11.90 -9.73
CA MET A 298 17.77 12.66 -10.78
C MET A 298 19.27 12.82 -10.46
N LEU A 299 19.61 13.20 -9.22
CA LEU A 299 21.00 13.35 -8.77
C LEU A 299 21.73 12.00 -8.67
N GLU A 300 21.05 10.97 -8.16
CA GLU A 300 21.60 9.62 -8.05
C GLU A 300 22.00 9.05 -9.42
N ARG A 301 21.18 9.28 -10.45
CA ARG A 301 21.42 8.81 -11.82
C ARG A 301 22.24 9.77 -12.68
N GLY A 302 22.43 11.01 -12.23
CA GLY A 302 23.05 12.07 -13.03
C GLY A 302 22.24 12.46 -14.27
N ASP A 303 20.92 12.32 -14.23
CA ASP A 303 20.01 12.53 -15.36
C ASP A 303 19.08 13.71 -15.11
N VAL A 304 19.55 14.93 -15.43
CA VAL A 304 18.80 16.20 -15.24
C VAL A 304 17.52 16.31 -16.05
N GLY A 305 17.34 15.47 -17.09
CA GLY A 305 16.13 15.46 -17.92
C GLY A 305 15.02 14.60 -17.32
N ARG A 306 15.34 13.72 -16.37
CA ARG A 306 14.38 12.74 -15.83
C ARG A 306 13.11 13.35 -15.25
N PRO A 307 13.16 14.42 -14.42
CA PRO A 307 11.92 14.99 -13.87
C PRO A 307 11.00 15.56 -14.94
N ARG A 308 11.54 16.03 -16.07
CA ARG A 308 10.72 16.48 -17.20
C ARG A 308 10.07 15.30 -17.92
N ALA A 309 10.83 14.25 -18.21
CA ALA A 309 10.29 13.03 -18.81
C ALA A 309 9.18 12.43 -17.94
N TYR A 310 9.39 12.39 -16.62
CA TYR A 310 8.38 11.93 -15.67
C TYR A 310 7.13 12.82 -15.66
N TYR A 311 7.28 14.15 -15.74
CA TYR A 311 6.12 15.04 -15.88
C TYR A 311 5.30 14.73 -17.12
N ASP A 312 5.95 14.45 -18.26
CA ASP A 312 5.27 14.12 -19.51
C ASP A 312 4.50 12.80 -19.39
N GLU A 313 5.04 11.80 -18.67
CA GLU A 313 4.34 10.55 -18.32
C GLU A 313 3.19 10.76 -17.32
N TRP A 314 3.35 11.68 -16.37
CA TRP A 314 2.36 11.96 -15.32
C TRP A 314 1.09 12.67 -15.83
N VAL A 315 1.21 13.42 -16.93
CA VAL A 315 0.11 14.20 -17.53
C VAL A 315 -0.51 13.51 -18.74
N GLY A 316 0.21 12.58 -19.38
CA GLY A 316 -0.24 11.82 -20.55
C GLY A 316 -1.21 10.70 -20.23
#